data_AF-A0A7X0MWT0-F1
#
_entry.id   AF-A0A7X0MWT0-F1
#
_cell.length_a   1.000
_cell.length_b   1.000
_cell.length_c   1.000
_cell.angle_alpha   90.00
_cell.angle_beta   90.00
_cell.angle_gamma   90.00
#
_symmetry.space_group_name_H-M   'P 1'
#
loop_
_entity.id
_entity.type
_entity.pdbx_description
1 polymer ?
#
loop_
_entity_poly.entity_id
_entity_poly.type
_entity_poly.pdbx_seq_one_letter_code
_entity_poly.pdbx_strand_id
1 'polypeptide(L)'
;MKNLSILVLLVFSGLCQAMDAKQLKATALKACETQSANMPANMREQAKKLCVCNAEKTDYEAVLKAQASGDTKQIQANAMKVAQACTAQMK
;
A
#
# COMPACT_ATOMS: atom_id res chain seq x y z
N MET A 1 -51.73 -14.86 10.79
CA MET A 1 -50.99 -15.18 9.55
C MET A 1 -50.71 -13.91 8.77
N LYS A 2 -49.53 -13.31 8.98
CA LYS A 2 -48.86 -12.40 8.05
C LYS A 2 -47.56 -12.00 8.72
N ASN A 3 -46.45 -12.36 8.10
CA ASN A 3 -45.27 -11.51 7.92
C ASN A 3 -44.25 -12.37 7.17
N LEU A 4 -44.45 -12.33 5.86
CA LEU A 4 -43.52 -12.67 4.80
C LEU A 4 -42.27 -11.82 5.04
N SER A 5 -41.31 -12.31 5.83
CA SER A 5 -40.02 -11.65 6.00
C SER A 5 -39.19 -11.88 4.75
N ILE A 6 -39.29 -10.89 3.88
CA ILE A 6 -38.65 -10.70 2.59
C ILE A 6 -37.15 -10.99 2.71
N LEU A 7 -36.78 -12.09 2.06
CA LEU A 7 -35.43 -12.47 1.71
C LEU A 7 -35.08 -11.68 0.43
N VAL A 8 -34.53 -10.47 0.57
CA VAL A 8 -34.02 -9.64 -0.54
C VAL A 8 -32.66 -9.09 -0.12
N LEU A 9 -31.59 -9.75 -0.56
CA LEU A 9 -30.73 -9.26 -1.64
C LEU A 9 -30.19 -7.84 -1.38
N LEU A 10 -29.09 -7.74 -0.65
CA LEU A 10 -28.05 -6.78 -1.01
C LEU A 10 -26.87 -7.55 -1.57
N VAL A 11 -26.96 -7.65 -2.89
CA VAL A 11 -25.96 -8.12 -3.83
C VAL A 11 -24.77 -7.17 -3.75
N PHE A 12 -23.88 -7.34 -2.77
CA PHE A 12 -22.51 -6.83 -2.86
C PHE A 12 -21.69 -7.77 -3.74
N SER A 13 -22.16 -8.03 -4.96
CA SER A 13 -21.34 -8.65 -5.99
C SER A 13 -20.57 -7.55 -6.70
N GLY A 14 -19.25 -7.53 -6.51
CA GLY A 14 -18.34 -7.16 -7.60
C GLY A 14 -17.93 -5.69 -7.69
N LEU A 15 -17.33 -5.14 -6.63
CA LEU A 15 -16.29 -4.12 -6.79
C LEU A 15 -15.08 -4.45 -5.91
N CYS A 16 -14.65 -5.71 -5.88
CA CYS A 16 -13.22 -5.97 -5.67
C CYS A 16 -12.49 -5.49 -6.94
N GLN A 17 -12.28 -4.18 -7.07
CA GLN A 17 -11.25 -3.70 -7.97
C GLN A 17 -9.94 -4.18 -7.36
N ALA A 18 -9.45 -5.32 -7.84
CA ALA A 18 -8.10 -5.76 -7.55
C ALA A 18 -7.17 -4.64 -8.04
N MET A 19 -6.67 -3.80 -7.12
CA MET A 19 -5.71 -2.78 -7.47
C MET A 19 -4.51 -3.45 -8.12
N ASP A 20 -4.17 -3.02 -9.33
CA ASP A 20 -2.96 -3.50 -9.97
C ASP A 20 -1.71 -2.85 -9.35
N ALA A 21 -0.54 -3.39 -9.69
CA ALA A 21 0.74 -2.91 -9.17
C ALA A 21 1.00 -1.42 -9.45
N LYS A 22 0.51 -0.90 -10.59
CA LYS A 22 0.69 0.51 -10.96
C LYS A 22 -0.20 1.42 -10.12
N GLN A 23 -1.45 1.04 -9.90
CA GLN A 23 -2.37 1.75 -9.02
C GLN A 23 -1.87 1.76 -7.57
N LEU A 24 -1.32 0.63 -7.10
CA LEU A 24 -0.75 0.52 -5.77
C LEU A 24 0.50 1.41 -5.61
N LYS A 25 1.38 1.45 -6.63
CA LYS A 25 2.52 2.37 -6.67
C LYS A 25 2.10 3.84 -6.67
N ALA A 26 1.14 4.22 -7.52
CA ALA A 26 0.64 5.59 -7.58
C ALA A 26 0.04 6.04 -6.25
N THR A 27 -0.70 5.14 -5.59
CA THR A 27 -1.27 5.39 -4.26
C THR A 27 -0.18 5.56 -3.21
N ALA A 28 0.86 4.72 -3.23
CA ALA A 28 1.99 4.85 -2.31
C ALA A 28 2.75 6.16 -2.50
N LEU A 29 3.02 6.57 -3.74
CA LEU A 29 3.68 7.85 -4.03
C LEU A 29 2.84 9.04 -3.54
N LYS A 30 1.52 9.01 -3.77
CA LYS A 30 0.59 10.04 -3.26
C LYS A 30 0.56 10.07 -1.73
N ALA A 31 0.62 8.90 -1.09
CA ALA A 31 0.71 8.79 0.36
C ALA A 31 2.01 9.42 0.89
N CYS A 32 3.14 9.26 0.19
CA CYS A 32 4.40 9.91 0.56
C CYS A 32 4.31 11.43 0.55
N GLU A 33 3.64 12.01 -0.46
CA GLU A 33 3.44 13.46 -0.50
C GLU A 33 2.63 13.94 0.70
N THR A 34 1.50 13.28 0.96
CA THR A 34 0.62 13.59 2.09
C THR A 34 1.33 13.41 3.44
N GLN A 35 2.08 12.32 3.62
CA GLN A 35 2.77 12.04 4.87
C GLN A 35 3.87 13.06 5.14
N SER A 36 4.66 13.42 4.12
CA SER A 36 5.68 14.47 4.25
C SER A 36 5.07 15.84 4.54
N ALA A 37 3.91 16.16 3.97
CA ALA A 37 3.19 17.40 4.27
C ALA A 37 2.75 17.48 5.74
N ASN A 38 2.54 16.36 6.41
CA ASN A 38 2.20 16.32 7.84
C ASN A 38 3.42 16.27 8.78
N MET A 39 4.64 16.21 8.24
CA MET A 39 5.88 16.17 9.04
C MET A 39 6.41 17.58 9.37
N PRO A 40 7.16 17.74 10.48
CA PRO A 40 7.89 18.96 10.79
C PRO A 40 8.78 19.43 9.63
N ALA A 41 8.89 20.75 9.43
CA ALA A 41 9.58 21.32 8.28
C ALA A 41 11.05 20.87 8.14
N ASN A 42 11.75 20.69 9.27
CA ASN A 42 13.14 20.22 9.30
C ASN A 42 13.31 18.73 8.91
N MET A 43 12.22 17.95 8.90
CA MET A 43 12.24 16.53 8.54
C MET A 43 11.49 16.23 7.24
N ARG A 44 10.66 17.16 6.76
CA ARG A 44 9.76 16.98 5.62
C ARG A 44 10.49 16.51 4.36
N GLU A 45 11.61 17.12 4.00
CA GLU A 45 12.36 16.76 2.79
C GLU A 45 12.97 15.36 2.89
N GLN A 46 13.60 15.05 4.02
CA GLN A 46 14.20 13.74 4.26
C GLN A 46 13.13 12.64 4.32
N ALA A 47 12.02 12.88 5.01
CA ALA A 47 10.88 11.97 5.06
C ALA A 47 10.26 11.74 3.68
N LYS A 48 10.12 12.79 2.86
CA LYS A 48 9.64 12.66 1.48
C LYS A 48 10.59 11.79 0.65
N LYS A 49 11.90 12.08 0.67
CA LYS A 49 12.91 11.31 -0.08
C LYS A 49 12.92 9.83 0.31
N LEU A 50 12.89 9.53 1.60
CA LEU A 50 12.86 8.15 2.10
C LEU A 50 11.59 7.42 1.64
N CYS A 51 10.42 8.05 1.80
CA CYS A 51 9.16 7.44 1.40
C CYS A 51 9.09 7.20 -0.11
N VAL A 52 9.47 8.20 -0.92
CA VAL A 52 9.50 8.07 -2.39
C VAL A 52 10.45 6.95 -2.80
N CYS A 53 11.64 6.85 -2.21
CA CYS A 53 12.56 5.75 -2.51
C CYS A 53 11.92 4.38 -2.21
N ASN A 54 11.27 4.24 -1.05
CA ASN A 54 10.60 2.99 -0.69
C ASN A 54 9.49 2.66 -1.70
N ALA A 55 8.68 3.66 -2.06
CA ALA A 55 7.61 3.48 -3.04
C ALA A 55 8.15 3.15 -4.44
N GLU A 56 9.29 3.70 -4.85
CA GLU A 56 9.86 3.39 -6.16
C GLU A 56 10.51 2.01 -6.24
N LYS A 57 11.16 1.57 -5.16
CA LYS A 57 11.89 0.30 -5.10
C LYS A 57 11.05 -0.89 -4.66
N THR A 58 9.83 -0.66 -4.18
CA THR A 58 8.90 -1.74 -3.83
C THR A 58 8.48 -2.51 -5.09
N ASP A 59 8.65 -3.82 -5.07
CA ASP A 59 8.07 -4.72 -6.07
C ASP A 59 6.60 -4.99 -5.73
N TYR A 60 5.72 -4.15 -6.27
CA TYR A 60 4.28 -4.22 -6.00
C TYR A 60 3.62 -5.48 -6.57
N GLU A 61 4.17 -6.07 -7.63
CA GLU A 61 3.67 -7.35 -8.12
C GLU A 61 3.95 -8.47 -7.13
N ALA A 62 5.15 -8.49 -6.54
CA ALA A 62 5.49 -9.42 -5.48
C ALA A 62 4.63 -9.19 -4.23
N VAL A 63 4.34 -7.93 -3.87
CA VAL A 63 3.44 -7.61 -2.76
C VAL A 63 2.02 -8.14 -3.01
N LEU A 64 1.46 -7.91 -4.20
CA LEU A 64 0.12 -8.40 -4.55
C LEU A 64 0.06 -9.94 -4.58
N LYS A 65 1.08 -10.60 -5.13
CA LYS A 65 1.19 -12.07 -5.12
C LYS A 65 1.26 -12.62 -3.69
N ALA A 66 2.11 -12.05 -2.86
CA ALA A 66 2.25 -12.45 -1.46
C ALA A 66 0.99 -12.16 -0.65
N GLN A 67 0.28 -11.06 -0.94
CA GLN A 67 -1.01 -10.76 -0.32
C GLN A 67 -2.08 -11.78 -0.70
N ALA A 68 -2.14 -12.16 -1.98
CA ALA A 68 -3.08 -13.17 -2.47
C ALA A 68 -2.81 -14.56 -1.87
N SER A 69 -1.54 -14.90 -1.59
CA SER A 69 -1.16 -16.16 -0.93
C SER A 69 -1.17 -16.09 0.60
N GLY A 70 -1.41 -14.92 1.20
CA GLY A 70 -1.34 -14.72 2.65
C GLY A 70 0.09 -14.75 3.23
N ASP A 71 1.13 -14.63 2.39
CA ASP A 71 2.54 -14.67 2.81
C ASP A 71 3.00 -13.30 3.35
N THR A 72 2.53 -12.99 4.56
CA THR A 72 2.89 -11.74 5.26
C THR A 72 4.38 -11.65 5.60
N LYS A 73 5.08 -12.79 5.73
CA LYS A 73 6.53 -12.82 5.98
C LYS A 73 7.30 -12.32 4.77
N GLN A 74 6.91 -12.73 3.57
CA GLN A 74 7.53 -12.25 2.34
C GLN A 74 7.29 -10.75 2.13
N ILE A 75 6.08 -10.25 2.44
CA ILE A 75 5.78 -8.81 2.39
C ILE A 75 6.70 -8.04 3.35
N GLN A 76 6.84 -8.51 4.59
CA GLN A 76 7.69 -7.85 5.58
C GLN A 76 9.17 -7.89 5.19
N ALA A 77 9.68 -9.03 4.72
CA ALA A 77 11.07 -9.16 4.27
C ALA A 77 11.39 -8.22 3.10
N ASN A 78 10.48 -8.13 2.12
CA ASN A 78 10.62 -7.22 0.99
C ASN A 78 10.62 -5.76 1.45
N ALA A 79 9.70 -5.37 2.35
CA ALA A 79 9.65 -4.03 2.90
C ALA A 79 10.95 -3.67 3.65
N MET A 80 11.50 -4.58 4.47
CA MET A 80 12.76 -4.35 5.18
C MET A 80 13.95 -4.21 4.22
N LYS A 81 14.03 -5.06 3.19
CA LYS A 81 15.10 -4.98 2.19
C LYS A 81 15.09 -3.63 1.46
N VAL A 82 13.90 -3.17 1.07
CA VAL A 82 13.72 -1.87 0.41
C VAL A 82 14.07 -0.72 1.36
N ALA A 83 13.59 -0.77 2.61
CA ALA A 83 13.90 0.25 3.62
C ALA A 83 15.39 0.35 3.92
N GLN A 84 16.09 -0.79 4.03
CA GLN A 84 17.55 -0.82 4.21
C GLN A 84 18.27 -0.21 3.01
N ALA A 85 17.89 -0.59 1.79
CA ALA A 85 18.48 -0.04 0.56
C ALA A 85 18.28 1.47 0.45
N CYS A 86 17.08 1.97 0.78
CA CYS A 86 16.78 3.39 0.75
C CYS A 86 17.50 4.16 1.85
N THR A 87 17.55 3.63 3.07
CA THR A 87 18.29 4.27 4.18
C THR A 87 19.78 4.34 3.89
N ALA A 88 20.36 3.32 3.24
CA ALA A 88 21.76 3.32 2.85
C ALA A 88 22.11 4.38 1.80
N GLN A 89 21.15 4.80 0.95
CA GLN A 89 21.33 5.89 -0.02
C GLN A 89 21.16 7.29 0.58
N MET A 90 20.75 7.37 1.84
CA MET A 90 20.53 8.63 2.56
C MET A 90 21.66 8.95 3.56
N LYS A 91 22.69 8.09 3.63
CA LYS A 91 23.94 8.36 4.33
C LYS A 91 24.92 9.04 3.40
#